data_AF-A0AA43BQJ4-F1
#
_entry.id   AF-A0AA43BQJ4-F1
#
_cell.length_a   1.000
_cell.length_b   1.000
_cell.length_c   1.000
_cell.angle_alpha   90.00
_cell.angle_beta   90.00
_cell.angle_gamma   90.00
#
_symmetry.space_group_name_H-M   'P 1'
#
loop_
_entity.id
_entity.type
_entity.pdbx_description
1 polymer ?
#
loop_
_entity_poly.entity_id
_entity_poly.type
_entity_poly.pdbx_seq_one_letter_code
_entity_poly.pdbx_strand_id
1 'polypeptide(L)'
;MTEAFTLAGGLKTPVAEAYAQDSATTSCAVPTGTVTSGKYVTSITPTGAADSCKIVAKMKSSGVNDKVKDAEITLTYKPSTGEWTCNSSVNAALTPKACTAAAAGGG
;
A
#
# COMPACT_ATOMS: atom_id res chain seq x y z
N MET A 1 -5.34 9.53 3.93
CA MET A 1 -4.19 8.61 4.07
C MET A 1 -4.48 7.42 4.99
N THR A 2 -5.11 7.59 6.16
CA THR A 2 -5.40 6.45 7.06
C THR A 2 -6.26 5.37 6.40
N GLU A 3 -7.32 5.72 5.66
CA GLU A 3 -8.12 4.72 4.93
C GLU A 3 -7.28 3.92 3.92
N ALA A 4 -6.41 4.60 3.15
CA ALA A 4 -5.48 3.94 2.23
C ALA A 4 -4.57 2.93 2.95
N PHE A 5 -4.02 3.32 4.11
CA PHE A 5 -3.24 2.43 4.95
C PHE A 5 -4.06 1.24 5.47
N THR A 6 -5.30 1.46 5.93
CA THR A 6 -6.16 0.39 6.44
C THR A 6 -6.52 -0.61 5.35
N LEU A 7 -6.94 -0.14 4.17
CA LEU A 7 -7.30 -1.02 3.05
C LEU A 7 -6.09 -1.82 2.55
N ALA A 8 -4.93 -1.17 2.35
CA ALA A 8 -3.70 -1.88 1.99
C ALA A 8 -3.24 -2.82 3.11
N GLY A 9 -3.38 -2.41 4.37
CA GLY A 9 -2.98 -3.17 5.55
C GLY A 9 -3.72 -4.49 5.71
N GLY A 10 -4.98 -4.54 5.29
CA GLY A 10 -5.78 -5.77 5.26
C GLY A 10 -5.20 -6.87 4.36
N LEU A 11 -4.35 -6.51 3.40
CA LEU A 11 -3.70 -7.46 2.49
C LEU A 11 -2.39 -8.04 3.03
N LYS A 12 -1.86 -7.55 4.16
CA LYS A 12 -0.56 -8.00 4.66
C LYS A 12 -0.54 -9.49 4.98
N THR A 13 -1.54 -9.97 5.70
CA THR A 13 -1.66 -11.37 6.10
C THR A 13 -1.81 -12.31 4.89
N PRO A 14 -2.79 -12.12 3.98
CA PRO A 14 -2.95 -13.04 2.85
C PRO A 14 -1.76 -13.03 1.89
N VAL A 15 -1.08 -11.89 1.70
CA VAL A 15 0.15 -11.85 0.89
C VAL A 15 1.29 -12.60 1.58
N ALA A 16 1.50 -12.39 2.88
CA ALA A 16 2.54 -13.12 3.61
C ALA A 16 2.30 -14.63 3.60
N GLU A 17 1.04 -15.07 3.75
CA GLU A 17 0.63 -16.47 3.66
C GLU A 17 0.88 -17.05 2.27
N ALA A 18 0.51 -16.33 1.21
CA ALA A 18 0.74 -16.76 -0.17
C ALA A 18 2.22 -17.01 -0.46
N TYR A 19 3.11 -16.11 -0.02
CA TYR A 19 4.56 -16.29 -0.17
C TYR A 19 5.13 -17.43 0.67
N ALA A 20 4.54 -17.70 1.85
CA ALA A 20 4.94 -18.82 2.70
C ALA A 20 4.53 -20.17 2.10
N GLN A 21 3.45 -20.22 1.31
CA GLN A 21 3.00 -21.42 0.60
C GLN A 21 3.77 -21.65 -0.70
N ASP A 22 3.95 -20.58 -1.49
CA ASP A 22 4.68 -20.60 -2.75
C ASP A 22 5.40 -19.25 -2.95
N SER A 23 6.72 -19.27 -3.10
CA SER A 23 7.50 -18.05 -3.30
C SER A 23 7.59 -17.70 -4.79
N ALA A 24 6.47 -17.23 -5.35
CA ALA A 24 6.34 -16.83 -6.74
C ALA A 24 5.86 -15.38 -6.89
N THR A 25 6.00 -14.79 -8.09
CA THR A 25 5.46 -13.45 -8.39
C THR A 25 3.95 -13.38 -8.25
N THR A 26 3.25 -14.49 -8.50
CA THR A 26 1.79 -14.65 -8.34
C THR A 26 1.34 -14.59 -6.89
N SER A 27 2.24 -14.75 -5.92
CA SER A 27 1.94 -14.66 -4.49
C SER A 27 1.70 -13.23 -4.01
N CYS A 28 2.10 -12.24 -4.83
CA CYS A 28 1.69 -10.85 -4.66
C CYS A 28 0.36 -10.58 -5.38
N ALA A 29 -0.73 -11.10 -4.84
CA ALA A 29 -2.07 -10.94 -5.42
C ALA A 29 -3.05 -10.31 -4.43
N VAL A 30 -4.07 -9.66 -4.97
CA VAL A 30 -5.26 -9.23 -4.21
C VAL A 30 -6.28 -10.37 -4.30
N PRO A 31 -6.69 -10.99 -3.17
CA PRO A 31 -7.69 -12.03 -3.19
C PRO A 31 -9.01 -11.56 -3.80
N THR A 32 -9.69 -12.44 -4.53
CA THR A 32 -11.02 -12.16 -5.11
C THR A 32 -12.00 -11.73 -4.02
N GLY A 33 -12.78 -10.68 -4.29
CA GLY A 33 -13.74 -10.13 -3.32
C GLY A 33 -13.13 -9.16 -2.30
N THR A 34 -11.82 -8.92 -2.33
CA THR A 34 -11.20 -7.87 -1.50
C THR A 34 -11.71 -6.49 -1.90
N VAL A 35 -11.98 -5.65 -0.92
CA VAL A 35 -12.30 -4.24 -1.12
C VAL A 35 -11.04 -3.49 -1.57
N THR A 36 -11.03 -3.03 -2.83
CA THR A 36 -9.89 -2.31 -3.43
C THR A 36 -10.14 -0.81 -3.63
N SER A 37 -11.31 -0.32 -3.22
CA SER A 37 -11.63 1.11 -3.26
C SER A 37 -12.57 1.46 -2.10
N GLY A 38 -12.65 2.74 -1.79
CA GLY A 38 -13.41 3.20 -0.63
C GLY A 38 -13.90 4.64 -0.78
N LYS A 39 -14.12 5.30 0.35
CA LYS A 39 -14.61 6.69 0.37
C LYS A 39 -13.57 7.64 -0.22
N TYR A 40 -12.32 7.52 0.21
CA TYR A 40 -11.22 8.39 -0.20
C TYR A 40 -10.16 7.69 -1.07
N VAL A 41 -10.23 6.36 -1.18
CA VAL A 41 -9.28 5.52 -1.93
C VAL A 41 -9.89 5.13 -3.27
N THR A 42 -9.13 5.29 -4.36
CA THR A 42 -9.57 4.94 -5.72
C THR A 42 -9.18 3.52 -6.11
N SER A 43 -8.03 3.03 -5.65
CA SER A 43 -7.53 1.70 -6.02
C SER A 43 -6.55 1.15 -5.00
N ILE A 44 -6.47 -0.18 -4.97
CA ILE A 44 -5.38 -0.97 -4.39
C ILE A 44 -4.76 -1.79 -5.52
N THR A 45 -3.47 -1.62 -5.76
CA THR A 45 -2.76 -2.26 -6.87
C THR A 45 -1.56 -3.03 -6.34
N PRO A 46 -1.53 -4.37 -6.45
CA PRO A 46 -0.35 -5.16 -6.12
C PRO A 46 0.66 -5.11 -7.28
N THR A 47 1.94 -5.20 -6.98
CA THR A 47 3.03 -5.37 -7.94
C THR A 47 4.03 -6.36 -7.34
N GLY A 48 4.01 -7.58 -7.87
CA GLY A 48 4.85 -8.67 -7.43
C GLY A 48 6.20 -8.71 -8.14
N ALA A 49 7.21 -9.11 -7.38
CA ALA A 49 8.50 -9.59 -7.85
C ALA A 49 8.81 -10.92 -7.14
N ALA A 50 9.85 -11.63 -7.59
CA ALA A 50 10.24 -12.91 -6.99
C ALA A 50 10.59 -12.77 -5.50
N ASP A 51 11.13 -11.61 -5.10
CA ASP A 51 11.66 -11.32 -3.77
C ASP A 51 10.95 -10.16 -3.06
N SER A 52 9.85 -9.65 -3.60
CA SER A 52 9.10 -8.56 -2.98
C SER A 52 7.67 -8.45 -3.49
N CYS A 53 6.78 -7.91 -2.66
CA CYS A 53 5.42 -7.54 -3.06
C CYS A 53 5.15 -6.10 -2.65
N LYS A 54 4.80 -5.25 -3.62
CA LYS A 54 4.36 -3.87 -3.38
C LYS A 54 2.86 -3.80 -3.47
N ILE A 55 2.22 -3.14 -2.51
CA ILE A 55 0.78 -2.86 -2.49
C ILE A 55 0.63 -1.36 -2.44
N VAL A 56 0.09 -0.79 -3.52
CA VAL A 56 -0.12 0.66 -3.66
C VAL A 56 -1.59 0.98 -3.45
N ALA A 57 -1.89 1.75 -2.42
CA ALA A 57 -3.19 2.36 -2.22
C ALA A 57 -3.18 3.80 -2.68
N LYS A 58 -3.96 4.11 -3.70
CA LYS A 58 -4.05 5.44 -4.29
C LYS A 58 -5.29 6.18 -3.81
N MET A 59 -5.12 7.42 -3.38
CA MET A 59 -6.20 8.33 -3.02
C MET A 59 -6.93 8.82 -4.27
N LYS A 60 -8.22 9.16 -4.16
CA LYS A 60 -8.98 9.78 -5.25
C LYS A 60 -8.39 11.15 -5.64
N SER A 61 -8.62 11.56 -6.88
CA SER A 61 -8.24 12.89 -7.38
C SER A 61 -9.27 13.98 -7.04
N SER A 62 -10.48 13.59 -6.62
CA SER A 62 -11.57 14.48 -6.22
C SER A 62 -12.28 13.97 -4.96
N GLY A 63 -12.99 14.86 -4.26
CA GLY A 63 -13.68 14.52 -3.00
C GLY A 63 -12.73 14.26 -1.82
N VAL A 64 -11.47 14.64 -1.93
CA VAL A 64 -10.43 14.58 -0.90
C VAL A 64 -9.74 15.93 -0.74
N ASN A 65 -8.98 16.11 0.34
CA ASN A 65 -8.17 17.30 0.53
C ASN A 65 -7.11 17.44 -0.57
N ASP A 66 -6.87 18.67 -1.05
CA ASP A 66 -5.93 18.96 -2.13
C ASP A 66 -4.52 18.43 -1.89
N LYS A 67 -4.07 18.40 -0.63
CA LYS A 67 -2.74 17.91 -0.23
C LYS A 67 -2.58 16.38 -0.30
N VAL A 68 -3.67 15.64 -0.55
CA VAL A 68 -3.67 14.17 -0.65
C VAL A 68 -4.32 13.67 -1.93
N LYS A 69 -4.64 14.56 -2.89
CA LYS A 69 -5.13 14.16 -4.21
C LYS A 69 -4.07 13.31 -4.89
N ASP A 70 -4.50 12.18 -5.45
CA ASP A 70 -3.63 11.20 -6.12
C ASP A 70 -2.47 10.67 -5.28
N ALA A 71 -2.45 10.97 -3.97
CA ALA A 71 -1.40 10.52 -3.07
C ALA A 71 -1.46 9.01 -2.85
N GLU A 72 -0.32 8.44 -2.47
CA GLU A 72 -0.15 7.00 -2.36
C GLU A 72 0.33 6.60 -0.97
N ILE A 73 -0.13 5.42 -0.54
CA ILE A 73 0.51 4.61 0.49
C ILE A 73 1.05 3.35 -0.19
N THR A 74 2.33 3.08 -0.02
CA THR A 74 3.00 1.90 -0.57
C THR A 74 3.45 1.01 0.58
N LEU A 75 2.83 -0.17 0.70
CA LEU A 75 3.34 -1.23 1.56
C LEU A 75 4.27 -2.12 0.73
N THR A 76 5.47 -2.43 1.23
CA THR A 76 6.37 -3.38 0.57
C THR A 76 6.68 -4.53 1.52
N TYR A 77 6.37 -5.75 1.09
CA TYR A 77 6.74 -6.99 1.76
C TYR A 77 8.04 -7.53 1.19
N LYS A 78 8.92 -8.03 2.07
CA LYS A 78 10.13 -8.76 1.72
C LYS A 78 10.04 -10.19 2.26
N PRO A 79 9.73 -11.20 1.43
CA PRO A 79 9.55 -12.58 1.87
C PRO A 79 10.77 -13.16 2.58
N SER A 80 11.98 -12.79 2.17
CA SER A 80 13.22 -13.30 2.77
C SER A 80 13.41 -12.91 4.24
N THR A 81 12.77 -11.82 4.70
CA THR A 81 12.88 -11.33 6.08
C THR A 81 11.54 -11.30 6.80
N GLY A 82 10.42 -11.44 6.09
CA GLY A 82 9.07 -11.25 6.64
C GLY A 82 8.73 -9.78 6.92
N GLU A 83 9.58 -8.84 6.50
CA GLU A 83 9.43 -7.43 6.86
C GLU A 83 8.40 -6.73 5.97
N TRP A 84 7.67 -5.80 6.59
CA TRP A 84 6.80 -4.85 5.91
C TRP A 84 7.29 -3.43 6.14
N THR A 85 7.57 -2.73 5.05
CA THR A 85 7.80 -1.28 5.07
C THR A 85 6.54 -0.56 4.59
N CYS A 86 6.30 0.66 5.10
CA CYS A 86 5.24 1.52 4.61
C CYS A 86 5.81 2.89 4.25
N ASN A 87 5.60 3.34 3.01
CA ASN A 87 5.92 4.69 2.57
C ASN A 87 4.65 5.44 2.18
N SER A 88 4.66 6.75 2.38
CA SER A 88 3.60 7.65 1.91
C SER A 88 4.17 8.70 0.96
N SER A 89 3.43 9.07 -0.08
CA SER A 89 3.87 10.13 -1.00
C SER A 89 3.65 11.55 -0.47
N VAL A 90 3.04 11.72 0.70
CA VAL A 90 2.76 13.03 1.30
C VAL A 90 3.74 13.36 2.42
N ASN A 91 3.72 14.62 2.86
CA ASN A 91 4.54 15.09 3.98
C ASN A 91 4.19 14.40 5.31
N ALA A 92 5.08 14.56 6.30
CA ALA A 92 4.94 13.94 7.61
C ALA A 92 3.68 14.35 8.39
N ALA A 93 3.11 15.52 8.13
CA ALA A 93 1.89 15.98 8.81
C ALA A 93 0.63 15.22 8.36
N LEU A 94 0.64 14.65 7.14
CA LEU A 94 -0.48 13.91 6.55
C LEU A 94 -0.21 12.40 6.46
N THR A 95 1.01 11.99 6.80
CA THR A 95 1.45 10.59 6.76
C THR A 95 0.96 9.84 8.01
N PRO A 96 0.38 8.64 7.87
CA PRO A 96 0.08 7.77 9.00
C PRO A 96 1.36 7.44 9.79
N LYS A 97 1.29 7.43 11.12
CA LYS A 97 2.48 7.18 11.98
C LYS A 97 3.21 5.86 11.70
N ALA A 98 2.51 4.87 11.16
CA ALA A 98 3.08 3.58 10.77
C ALA A 98 3.90 3.63 9.46
N CYS A 99 3.96 4.78 8.80
CA CYS A 99 4.57 4.96 7.50
C CYS A 99 5.64 6.05 7.55
N THR A 100 6.66 5.88 6.72
CA THR A 100 7.64 6.92 6.44
C THR A 100 7.06 7.88 5.40
N ALA A 101 7.12 9.16 5.70
CA ALA A 101 6.72 10.20 4.75
C ALA A 101 7.70 10.25 3.58
N ALA A 102 7.24 10.71 2.43
CA ALA A 102 8.14 11.13 1.38
C ALA A 102 9.05 12.22 1.98
N ALA A 103 10.36 12.13 1.69
CA ALA A 103 11.25 13.26 1.95
C ALA A 103 10.56 14.50 1.35
N ALA A 104 10.52 15.61 2.08
CA ALA A 104 9.88 16.85 1.64
C ALA A 104 10.60 17.40 0.40
N GLY A 105 10.37 16.79 -0.76
CA GLY A 105 10.79 17.27 -2.06
C GLY A 105 9.73 18.26 -2.51
N GLY A 106 10.09 19.54 -2.49
CA GLY A 106 9.26 20.61 -3.02
C GLY A 106 8.88 20.36 -4.47
N GLY A 107 7.62 20.66 -4.77
CA GLY A 107 7.03 20.79 -6.09
C GLY A 107 5.80 21.66 -5.96
#